data_AF-A0A973HXH9-F1
#
_entry.id   AF-A0A973HXH9-F1
#
_cell.length_a   1.000
_cell.length_b   1.000
_cell.length_c   1.000
_cell.angle_alpha   90.00
_cell.angle_beta   90.00
_cell.angle_gamma   90.00
#
_symmetry.space_group_name_H-M   'P 1'
#
loop_
_entity.id
_entity.type
_entity.pdbx_description
1 polymer ?
#
loop_
_entity_poly.entity_id
_entity_poly.type
_entity_poly.pdbx_seq_one_letter_code
_entity_poly.pdbx_strand_id
1 'polypeptide(L)'
;MKASEFVLPEDVSDSYLAFLNTQQSFSSDVYQLVILPVSIISPQTMDAGYSLTISDSVTGLKKKNYSGQWSNISELNWQSNSVNRHELDLTSNQAVIITVECSQSCELFLLKSGYLYHQQASGDGFIIEYEIVSSLINSVSYAQQYYQAIDPNNERMTLAAWKRKNGFDQGYDVHVIFRDTKDLGYGRDLYARRNEDGRL
;
A
#
# COMPACT_ATOMS: atom_id res chain seq x y z
N MET A 1 -0.93 -27.43 -46.77
CA MET A 1 -1.43 -26.84 -45.51
C MET A 1 -0.54 -25.65 -45.19
N LYS A 2 -1.09 -24.42 -45.19
CA LYS A 2 -0.34 -23.21 -44.84
C LYS A 2 -0.23 -23.14 -43.31
N ALA A 3 0.97 -22.99 -42.78
CA ALA A 3 1.17 -22.70 -41.36
C ALA A 3 0.57 -21.33 -41.05
N SER A 4 -0.30 -21.23 -40.04
CA SER A 4 -0.77 -19.93 -39.57
C SER A 4 0.38 -19.26 -38.84
N GLU A 5 0.69 -18.03 -39.23
CA GLU A 5 1.64 -17.17 -38.54
C GLU A 5 1.19 -17.00 -37.08
N PHE A 6 2.06 -17.35 -36.15
CA PHE A 6 1.87 -17.04 -34.74
C PHE A 6 2.13 -15.55 -34.56
N VAL A 7 1.06 -14.78 -34.39
CA VAL A 7 1.12 -13.34 -34.14
C VAL A 7 0.95 -13.12 -32.64
N LEU A 8 1.98 -12.59 -31.99
CA LEU A 8 1.87 -12.15 -30.61
C LEU A 8 0.92 -10.94 -30.53
N PRO A 9 0.05 -10.85 -29.51
CA PRO A 9 -0.72 -9.65 -29.26
C PRO A 9 0.21 -8.44 -29.09
N GLU A 10 -0.25 -7.27 -29.51
CA GLU A 10 0.49 -6.03 -29.35
C GLU A 10 0.70 -5.74 -27.85
N ASP A 11 1.96 -5.57 -27.44
CA ASP A 11 2.30 -5.20 -26.06
C ASP A 11 1.69 -3.83 -25.76
N VAL A 12 0.68 -3.79 -24.90
CA VAL A 12 0.17 -2.54 -24.34
C VAL A 12 1.20 -2.05 -23.32
N SER A 13 1.86 -0.94 -23.63
CA SER A 13 2.74 -0.25 -22.69
C SER A 13 1.99 -0.05 -21.37
N ASP A 14 2.67 -0.34 -20.26
CA ASP A 14 2.22 -0.11 -18.87
C ASP A 14 1.53 -1.27 -18.13
N SER A 15 1.30 -2.42 -18.76
CA SER A 15 0.78 -3.61 -18.04
C SER A 15 1.75 -4.15 -16.96
N TYR A 16 3.06 -3.97 -17.15
CA TYR A 16 4.10 -4.34 -16.18
C TYR A 16 4.32 -3.32 -15.05
N LEU A 17 3.78 -2.10 -15.18
CA LEU A 17 3.89 -1.03 -14.17
C LEU A 17 2.63 -0.89 -13.32
N ALA A 18 1.56 -1.64 -13.62
CA ALA A 18 0.45 -1.78 -12.72
C ALA A 18 0.94 -2.50 -11.45
N PHE A 19 1.15 -1.76 -10.38
CA PHE A 19 1.36 -2.34 -9.06
C PHE A 19 0.25 -3.36 -8.82
N LEU A 20 0.61 -4.62 -8.53
CA LEU A 20 -0.31 -5.72 -8.17
C LEU A 20 -1.24 -5.37 -6.99
N ASN A 21 -1.04 -4.22 -6.35
CA ASN A 21 -1.87 -3.72 -5.28
C ASN A 21 -2.02 -2.19 -5.42
N THR A 22 -3.09 -1.73 -6.08
CA THR A 22 -3.39 -0.29 -6.27
C THR A 22 -3.96 0.38 -5.02
N GLN A 23 -4.21 -0.37 -3.94
CA GLN A 23 -4.62 0.24 -2.68
C GLN A 23 -3.42 0.92 -2.03
N GLN A 24 -3.65 2.17 -1.59
CA GLN A 24 -2.68 2.94 -0.83
C GLN A 24 -2.24 2.13 0.40
N SER A 25 -1.03 1.57 0.33
CA SER A 25 -0.49 0.83 1.46
C SER A 25 -0.05 1.82 2.53
N PHE A 26 -0.65 1.71 3.72
CA PHE A 26 -0.15 2.39 4.89
C PHE A 26 1.13 1.68 5.34
N SER A 27 2.22 2.43 5.48
CA SER A 27 3.46 1.91 6.04
C SER A 27 3.27 1.56 7.52
N SER A 28 4.00 0.57 8.02
CA SER A 28 4.15 0.27 9.45
C SER A 28 4.64 1.50 10.22
N ASP A 29 3.74 2.22 10.87
CA ASP A 29 4.06 3.44 11.61
C ASP A 29 2.89 3.88 12.50
N VAL A 30 3.10 4.96 13.25
CA VAL A 30 2.06 5.64 14.02
C VAL A 30 1.47 6.79 13.20
N TYR A 31 0.15 6.80 13.04
CA TYR A 31 -0.63 7.80 12.35
C TYR A 31 -1.48 8.61 13.34
N GLN A 32 -2.02 9.73 12.88
CA GLN A 32 -3.00 10.51 13.61
C GLN A 32 -4.35 10.52 12.90
N LEU A 33 -5.40 10.27 13.67
CA LEU A 33 -6.79 10.46 13.28
C LEU A 33 -7.23 11.82 13.81
N VAL A 34 -7.88 12.63 12.97
CA VAL A 34 -8.51 13.89 13.36
C VAL A 34 -9.97 13.83 12.95
N ILE A 35 -10.89 14.09 13.88
CA ILE A 35 -12.32 14.00 13.64
C ILE A 35 -12.97 15.35 13.91
N LEU A 36 -13.49 15.98 12.86
CA LEU A 36 -14.01 17.35 12.87
C LEU A 36 -15.46 17.40 12.37
N PRO A 37 -16.27 18.34 12.86
CA PRO A 37 -17.58 18.58 12.27
C PRO A 37 -17.41 19.31 10.93
N VAL A 38 -18.32 19.07 9.98
CA VAL A 38 -18.28 19.74 8.66
C VAL A 38 -18.59 21.24 8.77
N SER A 39 -19.34 21.63 9.80
CA SER A 39 -19.74 23.01 10.04
C SER A 39 -19.65 23.38 11.51
N ILE A 40 -19.63 24.68 11.80
CA ILE A 40 -19.65 25.20 13.17
C ILE A 40 -20.87 24.66 13.91
N ILE A 41 -20.66 24.16 15.11
CA ILE A 41 -21.74 23.65 15.97
C ILE A 41 -22.55 24.82 16.51
N SER A 42 -23.87 24.70 16.43
CA SER A 42 -24.77 25.70 16.99
C SER A 42 -24.63 25.76 18.53
N PRO A 43 -24.58 26.94 19.16
CA PRO A 43 -24.46 27.06 20.62
C PRO A 43 -25.60 26.39 21.39
N GLN A 44 -26.76 26.19 20.76
CA GLN A 44 -27.91 25.52 21.37
C GLN A 44 -27.86 23.99 21.24
N THR A 45 -26.95 23.42 20.44
CA THR A 45 -26.80 21.97 20.35
C THR A 45 -26.11 21.45 21.60
N MET A 46 -26.82 20.64 22.38
CA MET A 46 -26.25 19.90 23.49
C MET A 46 -25.58 18.62 22.97
N ASP A 47 -24.47 18.22 23.59
CA ASP A 47 -23.78 16.94 23.36
C ASP A 47 -23.29 16.70 21.92
N ALA A 48 -22.86 17.75 21.23
CA ALA A 48 -22.18 17.61 19.95
C ALA A 48 -20.82 16.91 20.15
N GLY A 49 -20.61 15.79 19.50
CA GLY A 49 -19.36 15.05 19.55
C GLY A 49 -19.36 13.82 18.65
N TYR A 50 -18.41 12.94 18.92
CA TYR A 50 -18.25 11.67 18.23
C TYR A 50 -17.71 10.58 19.16
N SER A 51 -17.95 9.32 18.75
CA SER A 51 -17.31 8.12 19.27
C SER A 51 -16.52 7.46 18.15
N LEU A 52 -15.28 7.10 18.44
CA LEU A 52 -14.36 6.43 17.51
C LEU A 52 -14.03 5.05 18.08
N THR A 53 -14.27 4.00 17.31
CA THR A 53 -13.85 2.63 17.60
C THR A 53 -12.86 2.16 16.54
N ILE A 54 -11.74 1.60 16.99
CA ILE A 54 -10.77 0.91 16.14
C ILE A 54 -10.86 -0.58 16.48
N SER A 55 -11.18 -1.40 15.48
CA SER A 55 -11.24 -2.85 15.60
C SER A 55 -10.25 -3.53 14.66
N ASP A 56 -9.87 -4.75 15.00
CA ASP A 56 -9.18 -5.64 14.07
C ASP A 56 -10.11 -6.03 12.92
N SER A 57 -9.69 -5.88 11.66
CA SER A 57 -10.59 -6.17 10.54
C SER A 57 -10.88 -7.67 10.35
N VAL A 58 -10.01 -8.55 10.87
CA VAL A 58 -10.14 -10.00 10.72
C VAL A 58 -10.97 -10.59 11.86
N THR A 59 -10.66 -10.21 13.10
CA THR A 59 -11.31 -10.78 14.28
C THR A 59 -12.49 -9.96 14.79
N GLY A 60 -12.64 -8.72 14.35
CA GLY A 60 -13.65 -7.77 14.85
C GLY A 60 -13.39 -7.30 16.29
N LEU A 61 -12.30 -7.74 16.92
CA LEU A 61 -11.98 -7.37 18.29
C LEU A 61 -11.66 -5.87 18.38
N LYS A 62 -12.35 -5.17 19.28
CA LYS A 62 -12.10 -3.75 19.55
C LYS A 62 -10.71 -3.59 20.17
N LYS A 63 -9.84 -2.82 19.51
CA LYS A 63 -8.48 -2.52 19.98
C LYS A 63 -8.45 -1.26 20.82
N LYS A 64 -9.09 -0.19 20.37
CA LYS A 64 -9.13 1.10 21.06
C LYS A 64 -10.47 1.79 20.85
N ASN A 65 -10.88 2.59 21.83
CA ASN A 65 -12.02 3.48 21.73
C ASN A 65 -11.59 4.89 22.16
N TYR A 66 -12.13 5.88 21.46
CA TYR A 66 -11.93 7.28 21.72
C TYR A 66 -13.27 8.00 21.63
N SER A 67 -13.35 9.17 22.23
CA SER A 67 -14.47 10.08 22.04
C SER A 67 -13.98 11.51 22.03
N GLY A 68 -14.78 12.39 21.44
CA GLY A 68 -14.53 13.82 21.45
C GLY A 68 -15.83 14.59 21.53
N GLN A 69 -15.70 15.85 21.87
CA GLN A 69 -16.80 16.80 21.97
C GLN A 69 -16.47 18.00 21.09
N TRP A 70 -17.52 18.59 20.53
CA TRP A 70 -17.47 19.78 19.73
C TRP A 70 -18.36 20.86 20.35
N SER A 71 -18.04 22.09 20.00
CA SER A 71 -18.73 23.30 20.44
C SER A 71 -18.65 24.35 19.35
N ASN A 72 -19.30 25.48 19.55
CA ASN A 72 -19.30 26.61 18.63
C ASN A 72 -17.92 27.27 18.41
N ILE A 73 -16.91 26.90 19.21
CA ILE A 73 -15.51 27.35 19.07
C ILE A 73 -14.58 26.25 18.55
N SER A 74 -15.12 25.10 18.14
CA SER A 74 -14.30 24.01 17.63
C SER A 74 -13.65 24.39 16.30
N GLU A 75 -12.34 24.16 16.21
CA GLU A 75 -11.56 24.38 14.98
C GLU A 75 -11.98 23.37 13.91
N LEU A 76 -12.29 23.86 12.71
CA LEU A 76 -12.74 23.07 11.57
C LEU A 76 -11.59 22.69 10.63
N ASN A 77 -10.43 23.35 10.75
CA ASN A 77 -9.27 23.04 9.96
C ASN A 77 -8.40 21.95 10.62
N TRP A 78 -8.29 20.79 9.96
CA TRP A 78 -7.48 19.66 10.43
C TRP A 78 -5.99 19.98 10.58
N GLN A 79 -5.45 21.03 9.96
CA GLN A 79 -4.04 21.41 10.09
C GLN A 79 -3.75 22.15 11.39
N SER A 80 -4.65 23.07 11.78
CA SER A 80 -4.49 23.90 12.98
C SER A 80 -5.16 23.32 14.22
N ASN A 81 -6.07 22.34 14.05
CA ASN A 81 -6.76 21.74 15.16
C ASN A 81 -5.77 21.04 16.11
N SER A 82 -5.84 21.30 17.41
CA SER A 82 -5.01 20.66 18.45
C SER A 82 -5.78 19.70 19.36
N VAL A 83 -7.08 19.59 19.16
CA VAL A 83 -8.03 18.75 19.90
C VAL A 83 -8.62 17.68 18.96
N ASN A 84 -9.42 16.74 19.47
CA ASN A 84 -10.04 15.70 18.63
C ASN A 84 -9.06 14.91 17.73
N ARG A 85 -7.82 14.79 18.20
CA ARG A 85 -6.75 14.01 17.58
C ARG A 85 -6.51 12.74 18.38
N HIS A 86 -6.42 11.61 17.69
CA HIS A 86 -6.16 10.32 18.29
C HIS A 86 -5.05 9.59 17.56
N GLU A 87 -4.32 8.76 18.31
CA GLU A 87 -3.25 7.96 17.75
C GLU A 87 -3.79 6.67 17.13
N LEU A 88 -3.37 6.39 15.90
CA LEU A 88 -3.57 5.11 15.24
C LEU A 88 -2.23 4.41 15.06
N ASP A 89 -2.00 3.35 15.84
CA ASP A 89 -0.79 2.55 15.76
C ASP A 89 -0.95 1.42 14.74
N LEU A 90 -0.22 1.51 13.62
CA LEU A 90 -0.16 0.49 12.57
C LEU A 90 1.18 -0.26 12.56
N THR A 91 2.01 -0.15 13.60
CA THR A 91 3.33 -0.80 13.67
C THR A 91 3.24 -2.33 13.58
N SER A 92 2.15 -2.92 14.05
CA SER A 92 1.89 -4.36 13.96
C SER A 92 1.53 -4.87 12.56
N ASN A 93 1.38 -3.98 11.55
CA ASN A 93 0.91 -4.30 10.19
C ASN A 93 -0.43 -5.05 10.13
N GLN A 94 -1.25 -4.90 11.16
CA GLN A 94 -2.56 -5.53 11.23
C GLN A 94 -3.59 -4.68 10.48
N ALA A 95 -4.48 -5.34 9.77
CA ALA A 95 -5.62 -4.69 9.14
C ALA A 95 -6.61 -4.23 10.22
N VAL A 96 -7.16 -3.03 10.07
CA VAL A 96 -8.03 -2.40 11.07
C VAL A 96 -9.24 -1.74 10.41
N ILE A 97 -10.36 -1.75 11.13
CA ILE A 97 -11.55 -0.99 10.78
C ILE A 97 -11.67 0.18 11.75
N ILE A 98 -11.89 1.36 11.18
CA ILE A 98 -12.11 2.61 11.89
C ILE A 98 -13.58 2.95 11.72
N THR A 99 -14.32 2.94 12.83
CA THR A 99 -15.73 3.32 12.87
C THR A 99 -15.86 4.60 13.67
N VAL A 100 -16.40 5.65 13.07
CA VAL A 100 -16.71 6.91 13.73
C VAL A 100 -18.21 7.13 13.70
N GLU A 101 -18.82 7.29 14.86
CA GLU A 101 -20.22 7.67 15.01
C GLU A 101 -20.28 9.11 15.50
N CYS A 102 -20.85 9.99 14.70
CA CYS A 102 -20.94 11.41 15.01
C CYS A 102 -22.37 11.81 15.37
N SER A 103 -22.51 12.82 16.23
CA SER A 103 -23.80 13.45 16.52
C SER A 103 -24.35 14.32 15.38
N GLN A 104 -23.47 14.74 14.47
CA GLN A 104 -23.73 15.61 13.32
C GLN A 104 -22.76 15.25 12.18
N SER A 105 -22.97 15.81 10.99
CA SER A 105 -22.08 15.58 9.85
C SER A 105 -20.64 15.95 10.18
N CYS A 106 -19.73 15.02 9.91
CA CYS A 106 -18.34 15.10 10.32
C CYS A 106 -17.40 14.54 9.26
N GLU A 107 -16.11 14.80 9.40
CA GLU A 107 -15.07 14.26 8.56
C GLU A 107 -13.96 13.62 9.40
N LEU A 108 -13.45 12.51 8.90
CA LEU A 108 -12.26 11.83 9.38
C LEU A 108 -11.08 12.22 8.49
N PHE A 109 -10.00 12.65 9.11
CA PHE A 109 -8.71 12.88 8.47
C PHE A 109 -7.67 11.94 9.06
N LEU A 110 -6.91 11.27 8.19
CA LEU A 110 -5.80 10.41 8.57
C LEU A 110 -4.50 11.06 8.13
N LEU A 111 -3.61 11.30 9.08
CA LEU A 111 -2.40 12.09 8.90
C LEU A 111 -1.16 11.29 9.29
N LYS A 112 -0.06 11.58 8.61
CA LYS A 112 1.29 11.15 9.01
C LYS A 112 2.27 12.29 8.81
N SER A 113 3.02 12.64 9.85
CA SER A 113 4.05 13.69 9.80
C SER A 113 3.53 15.03 9.22
N GLY A 114 2.28 15.37 9.50
CA GLY A 114 1.63 16.60 9.00
C GLY A 114 1.04 16.51 7.59
N TYR A 115 1.23 15.40 6.88
CA TYR A 115 0.66 15.16 5.56
C TYR A 115 -0.66 14.41 5.66
N LEU A 116 -1.63 14.81 4.83
CA LEU A 116 -2.91 14.14 4.68
C LEU A 116 -2.77 12.89 3.82
N TYR A 117 -3.16 11.74 4.37
CA TYR A 117 -3.15 10.45 3.67
C TYR A 117 -4.54 10.05 3.21
N HIS A 118 -5.56 10.30 4.03
CA HIS A 118 -6.95 9.96 3.72
C HIS A 118 -7.90 10.98 4.35
N GLN A 119 -9.01 11.25 3.66
CA GLN A 119 -10.11 12.06 4.15
C GLN A 119 -11.43 11.39 3.77
N GLN A 120 -12.37 11.35 4.70
CA GLN A 120 -13.70 10.80 4.44
C GLN A 120 -14.76 11.54 5.26
N ALA A 121 -15.80 11.99 4.57
CA ALA A 121 -16.98 12.56 5.21
C ALA A 121 -17.94 11.46 5.70
N SER A 122 -18.71 11.79 6.72
CA SER A 122 -19.77 10.95 7.27
C SER A 122 -20.87 10.69 6.24
N GLY A 123 -21.27 9.42 6.12
CA GLY A 123 -22.42 9.02 5.32
C GLY A 123 -23.73 9.11 6.10
N ASP A 124 -24.67 8.25 5.71
CA ASP A 124 -25.97 8.13 6.37
C ASP A 124 -25.83 7.84 7.87
N GLY A 125 -26.68 8.47 8.68
CA GLY A 125 -26.61 8.33 10.14
C GLY A 125 -25.39 8.98 10.80
N PHE A 126 -24.63 9.80 10.06
CA PHE A 126 -23.40 10.44 10.52
C PHE A 126 -22.31 9.43 10.94
N ILE A 127 -22.27 8.30 10.22
CA ILE A 127 -21.28 7.24 10.44
C ILE A 127 -20.20 7.31 9.37
N ILE A 128 -18.95 7.09 9.79
CA ILE A 128 -17.80 6.85 8.92
C ILE A 128 -17.29 5.45 9.22
N GLU A 129 -17.18 4.62 8.19
CA GLU A 129 -16.48 3.34 8.26
C GLU A 129 -15.35 3.35 7.23
N TYR A 130 -14.13 3.09 7.70
CA TYR A 130 -12.94 3.05 6.87
C TYR A 130 -12.08 1.84 7.25
N GLU A 131 -11.80 0.99 6.26
CA GLU A 131 -10.94 -0.18 6.42
C GLU A 131 -9.52 0.12 5.91
N ILE A 132 -8.54 -0.08 6.79
CA ILE A 132 -7.13 -0.12 6.43
C ILE A 132 -6.74 -1.58 6.27
N VAL A 133 -6.55 -1.99 5.02
CA VAL A 133 -6.08 -3.34 4.68
C VAL A 133 -4.61 -3.51 5.07
N SER A 134 -4.23 -4.75 5.41
CA SER A 134 -2.83 -5.06 5.67
C SER A 134 -2.02 -4.99 4.36
N SER A 135 -0.81 -4.43 4.45
CA SER A 135 0.09 -4.42 3.32
C SER A 135 0.61 -5.85 3.06
N LEU A 136 0.34 -6.38 1.87
CA LEU A 136 0.80 -7.71 1.47
C LEU A 136 2.31 -7.77 1.18
N ILE A 137 3.01 -6.63 1.11
CA ILE A 137 4.43 -6.56 0.73
C ILE A 137 5.36 -7.29 1.71
N ASN A 138 4.94 -7.41 2.98
CA ASN A 138 5.69 -8.13 4.02
C ASN A 138 5.02 -9.48 4.38
N SER A 139 3.99 -9.89 3.65
CA SER A 139 3.29 -11.14 3.91
C SER A 139 4.11 -12.33 3.41
N VAL A 140 4.48 -13.24 4.33
CA VAL A 140 5.16 -14.50 4.00
C VAL A 140 4.29 -15.34 3.07
N SER A 141 2.97 -15.39 3.29
CA SER A 141 2.06 -16.16 2.42
C SER A 141 1.97 -15.57 1.02
N TYR A 142 1.95 -14.23 0.90
CA TYR A 142 1.99 -13.56 -0.39
C TYR A 142 3.31 -13.83 -1.12
N ALA A 143 4.44 -13.70 -0.42
CA ALA A 143 5.75 -14.03 -0.97
C ALA A 143 5.80 -15.49 -1.45
N GLN A 144 5.29 -16.43 -0.66
CA GLN A 144 5.22 -17.85 -1.03
C GLN A 144 4.37 -18.08 -2.29
N GLN A 145 3.19 -17.46 -2.39
CA GLN A 145 2.34 -17.56 -3.58
C GLN A 145 3.01 -16.96 -4.81
N TYR A 146 3.67 -15.80 -4.67
CA TYR A 146 4.45 -15.19 -5.74
C TYR A 146 5.57 -16.11 -6.23
N TYR A 147 6.37 -16.66 -5.31
CA TYR A 147 7.43 -17.61 -5.67
C TYR A 147 6.88 -18.90 -6.30
N GLN A 148 5.74 -19.40 -5.84
CA GLN A 148 5.06 -20.55 -6.46
C GLN A 148 4.54 -20.24 -7.87
N ALA A 149 4.11 -19.01 -8.15
CA ALA A 149 3.64 -18.63 -9.48
C ALA A 149 4.81 -18.58 -10.49
N ILE A 150 5.97 -18.05 -10.09
CA ILE A 150 7.14 -17.93 -10.98
C ILE A 150 7.99 -19.20 -11.05
N ASP A 151 7.95 -20.05 -10.02
CA ASP A 151 8.71 -21.29 -9.93
C ASP A 151 7.88 -22.42 -9.29
N PRO A 152 6.81 -22.91 -9.96
CA PRO A 152 5.88 -23.88 -9.38
C PRO A 152 6.52 -25.19 -8.93
N ASN A 153 7.64 -25.55 -9.55
CA ASN A 153 8.37 -26.79 -9.31
C ASN A 153 9.60 -26.59 -8.40
N ASN A 154 9.79 -25.39 -7.83
CA ASN A 154 10.93 -25.05 -6.97
C ASN A 154 12.30 -25.31 -7.63
N GLU A 155 12.42 -25.11 -8.94
CA GLU A 155 13.64 -25.39 -9.73
C GLU A 155 14.64 -24.23 -9.71
N ARG A 156 14.30 -23.10 -9.08
CA ARG A 156 15.06 -21.83 -9.09
C ARG A 156 15.33 -21.29 -7.69
N MET A 157 15.21 -22.11 -6.65
CA MET A 157 15.40 -21.73 -5.24
C MET A 157 16.81 -21.24 -4.87
N THR A 158 17.82 -21.48 -5.71
CA THR A 158 19.21 -21.04 -5.47
C THR A 158 19.75 -20.36 -6.72
N LEU A 159 20.77 -19.52 -6.57
CA LEU A 159 21.43 -18.88 -7.71
C LEU A 159 21.92 -19.93 -8.74
N ALA A 160 22.52 -21.03 -8.28
CA ALA A 160 22.98 -22.09 -9.18
C ALA A 160 21.82 -22.83 -9.88
N ALA A 161 20.73 -23.09 -9.17
CA ALA A 161 19.54 -23.72 -9.76
C ALA A 161 18.86 -22.79 -10.76
N TRP A 162 18.73 -21.50 -10.43
CA TRP A 162 18.24 -20.47 -11.34
C TRP A 162 19.13 -20.36 -12.58
N LYS A 163 20.47 -20.29 -12.43
CA LYS A 163 21.39 -20.25 -13.58
C LYS A 163 21.23 -21.46 -14.49
N ARG A 164 21.23 -22.66 -13.91
CA ARG A 164 21.03 -23.91 -14.65
C ARG A 164 19.69 -23.95 -15.38
N LYS A 165 18.59 -23.57 -14.71
CA LYS A 165 17.25 -23.58 -15.30
C LYS A 165 17.10 -22.54 -16.42
N ASN A 166 17.85 -21.44 -16.35
CA ASN A 166 17.87 -20.37 -17.36
C ASN A 166 19.04 -20.49 -18.36
N GLY A 167 19.84 -21.57 -18.30
CA GLY A 167 20.90 -21.85 -19.26
C GLY A 167 22.21 -21.06 -19.08
N PHE A 168 22.41 -20.36 -17.96
CA PHE A 168 23.55 -19.48 -17.67
C PHE A 168 24.86 -20.20 -17.24
N ASP A 169 24.95 -21.52 -17.46
CA ASP A 169 26.14 -22.34 -17.19
C ASP A 169 26.42 -23.31 -18.37
N GLN A 170 25.93 -22.98 -19.57
CA GLN A 170 26.03 -23.83 -20.76
C GLN A 170 27.18 -23.41 -21.70
N GLY A 171 27.98 -22.41 -21.31
CA GLY A 171 29.14 -21.94 -22.08
C GLY A 171 28.83 -20.88 -23.13
N TYR A 172 27.57 -20.45 -23.23
CA TYR A 172 27.11 -19.38 -24.12
C TYR A 172 26.94 -18.03 -23.40
N ASP A 173 27.55 -17.91 -22.23
CA ASP A 173 27.46 -16.74 -21.37
C ASP A 173 28.50 -15.71 -21.79
N VAL A 174 28.01 -14.53 -22.14
CA VAL A 174 28.82 -13.37 -22.48
C VAL A 174 28.90 -12.48 -21.25
N HIS A 175 30.12 -12.23 -20.81
CA HIS A 175 30.42 -11.32 -19.71
C HIS A 175 31.02 -10.03 -20.29
N VAL A 176 30.39 -8.89 -19.99
CA VAL A 176 30.87 -7.58 -20.42
C VAL A 176 30.94 -6.66 -19.22
N ILE A 177 32.12 -6.11 -18.99
CA ILE A 177 32.30 -4.98 -18.08
C ILE A 177 32.52 -3.78 -18.96
N PHE A 178 31.60 -2.81 -18.90
CA PHE A 178 31.83 -1.51 -19.51
C PHE A 178 32.04 -0.47 -18.41
N ARG A 179 32.94 0.46 -18.67
CA ARG A 179 33.22 1.59 -17.80
C ARG A 179 33.02 2.86 -18.61
N ASP A 180 32.11 3.72 -18.17
CA ASP A 180 31.95 5.04 -18.74
C ASP A 180 32.87 6.01 -17.99
N THR A 181 33.86 6.54 -18.71
CA THR A 181 34.81 7.51 -18.15
C THR A 181 34.31 8.94 -18.26
N LYS A 182 33.20 9.19 -18.98
CA LYS A 182 32.62 10.51 -19.21
C LYS A 182 31.32 10.77 -18.45
N ASP A 183 30.67 9.74 -17.91
CA ASP A 183 29.49 9.88 -17.06
C ASP A 183 29.73 9.33 -15.64
N LEU A 184 30.14 10.22 -14.73
CA LEU A 184 30.36 10.00 -13.28
C LEU A 184 31.26 8.80 -12.89
N GLY A 185 31.96 8.18 -13.84
CA GLY A 185 32.88 7.07 -13.59
C GLY A 185 32.20 5.75 -13.23
N TYR A 186 30.90 5.59 -13.51
CA TYR A 186 30.21 4.33 -13.25
C TYR A 186 30.62 3.25 -14.27
N GLY A 187 30.61 2.00 -13.81
CA GLY A 187 30.71 0.83 -14.67
C GLY A 187 29.56 -0.12 -14.38
N ARG A 188 29.17 -0.91 -15.37
CA ARG A 188 28.23 -2.03 -15.16
C ARG A 188 28.92 -3.33 -15.49
N ASP A 189 28.70 -4.29 -14.61
CA ASP A 189 29.06 -5.68 -14.81
C ASP A 189 27.82 -6.43 -15.33
N LEU A 190 27.87 -6.86 -16.59
CA LEU A 190 26.73 -7.44 -17.30
C LEU A 190 27.04 -8.89 -17.71
N TYR A 191 26.07 -9.77 -17.47
CA TYR A 191 26.08 -11.16 -17.93
C TYR A 191 24.87 -11.36 -18.85
N ALA A 192 25.12 -11.79 -20.08
CA ALA A 192 24.09 -12.10 -21.06
C ALA A 192 24.24 -13.55 -21.50
N ARG A 193 23.13 -14.29 -21.56
CA ARG A 193 23.12 -15.64 -22.11
C ARG A 193 22.79 -15.57 -23.59
N ARG A 194 23.58 -16.25 -24.41
CA ARG A 194 23.30 -16.46 -25.83
C ARG A 194 22.75 -17.87 -26.01
N ASN A 195 21.80 -18.04 -26.91
CA ASN A 195 21.34 -19.35 -27.37
C ASN A 195 22.36 -19.93 -28.38
N GLU A 196 22.31 -21.24 -28.62
CA GLU A 196 23.13 -21.92 -29.65
C GLU A 196 22.93 -21.35 -31.06
N ASP A 197 21.72 -20.89 -31.36
CA ASP A 197 21.36 -20.25 -32.63
C ASP A 197 21.85 -18.79 -32.74
N GLY A 198 22.56 -18.30 -31.72
CA GLY A 198 23.14 -16.98 -31.68
C GLY A 198 22.19 -15.86 -31.27
N ARG A 199 20.93 -16.17 -30.92
CA ARG A 199 19.97 -15.20 -30.35
C ARG A 199 20.24 -14.95 -28.86
N LEU A 200 19.73 -13.85 -28.33
CA LEU A 200 19.64 -13.60 -26.88
C LEU A 200 18.32 -14.18 -26.35
#